data_AF-A0A930AQX4-F1
#
_entry.id   AF-A0A930AQX4-F1
#
_cell.length_a   1.000
_cell.length_b   1.000
_cell.length_c   1.000
_cell.angle_alpha   90.00
_cell.angle_beta   90.00
_cell.angle_gamma   90.00
#
_symmetry.space_group_name_H-M   'P 1'
#
loop_
_entity.id
_entity.type
_entity.pdbx_description
1 polymer ?
#
loop_
_entity_poly.entity_id
_entity_poly.type
_entity_poly.pdbx_seq_one_letter_code
_entity_poly.pdbx_strand_id
1 'polypeptide(L)'
;HELGHASGDEQRLNRVKGKSFGDEDYAFEELVAEMTSCFTASRLVGDEQSVDNYLKENAENHMRYVKSWAKEIKKNPKCLEDAVKLAQTATDFLDLHGGYLTLSEYNCRQKDNPIELVNNNFVMKNALQSSIVIEPINIDMQPEEQSKGMRI
;
A
#
# COMPACT_ATOMS: atom_id res chain seq x y z
N HIS A 1 7.38 1.04 3.91
CA HIS A 1 6.22 0.72 4.75
C HIS A 1 5.53 2.01 5.22
N GLU A 2 6.13 2.81 6.11
CA GLU A 2 5.52 4.06 6.62
C GLU A 2 5.12 5.08 5.54
N LEU A 3 5.93 5.25 4.49
CA LEU A 3 5.55 6.10 3.36
C LEU A 3 4.31 5.58 2.61
N GLY A 4 4.12 4.26 2.59
CA GLY A 4 2.91 3.59 2.12
C GLY A 4 1.69 4.03 2.92
N HIS A 5 1.74 3.96 4.25
CA HIS A 5 0.67 4.49 5.11
C HIS A 5 0.44 5.98 4.94
N ALA A 6 1.52 6.75 4.87
CA ALA A 6 1.46 8.20 4.69
C ALA A 6 0.76 8.55 3.38
N SER A 7 0.93 7.79 2.30
CA SER A 7 0.24 8.02 1.02
C SER A 7 -1.29 7.88 1.11
N GLY A 8 -1.80 7.12 2.08
CA GLY A 8 -3.24 6.87 2.27
C GLY A 8 -3.99 7.99 3.00
N ASP A 9 -3.30 9.06 3.41
CA ASP A 9 -3.92 10.21 4.08
C ASP A 9 -5.05 10.86 3.26
N GLU A 10 -5.99 11.50 3.96
CA GLU A 10 -7.16 12.16 3.37
C GLU A 10 -6.78 13.24 2.33
N GLN A 11 -5.67 13.94 2.54
CA GLN A 11 -5.19 14.98 1.63
C GLN A 11 -4.39 14.40 0.45
N ARG A 12 -4.25 13.07 0.37
CA ARG A 12 -3.46 12.35 -0.64
C ARG A 12 -4.36 11.38 -1.38
N LEU A 13 -4.13 10.07 -1.24
CA LEU A 13 -4.92 9.03 -1.93
C LEU A 13 -6.26 8.71 -1.25
N ASN A 14 -6.52 9.28 -0.07
CA ASN A 14 -7.78 9.16 0.67
C ASN A 14 -8.29 7.71 0.74
N ARG A 15 -7.41 6.80 1.20
CA ARG A 15 -7.79 5.39 1.40
C ARG A 15 -8.56 5.24 2.71
N VAL A 16 -9.53 4.33 2.74
CA VAL A 16 -10.19 3.94 3.99
C VAL A 16 -9.14 3.28 4.89
N LYS A 17 -9.00 3.80 6.12
CA LYS A 17 -8.13 3.23 7.15
C LYS A 17 -9.00 2.69 8.28
N GLY A 18 -8.62 1.53 8.83
CA GLY A 18 -9.26 1.02 10.05
C GLY A 18 -9.13 2.00 11.20
N LYS A 19 -10.14 2.01 12.09
CA LYS A 19 -10.20 2.94 13.22
C LYS A 19 -9.34 2.47 14.39
N SER A 20 -9.15 1.16 14.52
CA SER A 20 -8.37 0.55 15.59
C SER A 20 -7.52 -0.62 15.09
N PHE A 21 -6.41 -0.86 15.81
CA PHE A 21 -5.58 -2.04 15.62
C PHE A 21 -6.41 -3.32 15.82
N GLY A 22 -6.39 -4.22 14.83
CA GLY A 22 -7.19 -5.45 14.84
C GLY A 22 -8.50 -5.39 14.05
N ASP A 23 -8.90 -4.21 13.56
CA ASP A 23 -10.03 -4.10 12.63
C ASP A 23 -9.64 -4.64 11.24
N GLU A 24 -10.62 -5.13 10.48
CA GLU A 24 -10.44 -5.67 9.13
C GLU A 24 -9.81 -4.64 8.16
N ASP A 25 -10.29 -3.40 8.25
CA ASP A 25 -9.76 -2.27 7.49
C ASP A 25 -8.31 -1.91 7.90
N TYR A 26 -7.92 -2.19 9.15
CA TYR A 26 -6.55 -1.99 9.60
C TYR A 26 -5.63 -3.06 9.01
N ALA A 27 -6.02 -4.33 9.11
CA ALA A 27 -5.26 -5.44 8.52
C ALA A 27 -5.09 -5.29 7.00
N PHE A 28 -6.10 -4.76 6.31
CA PHE A 28 -6.02 -4.47 4.89
C PHE A 28 -5.05 -3.33 4.55
N GLU A 29 -5.06 -2.24 5.31
CA GLU A 29 -4.13 -1.12 5.07
C GLU A 29 -2.67 -1.52 5.36
N GLU A 30 -2.42 -2.39 6.34
CA GLU A 30 -1.11 -3.00 6.57
C GLU A 30 -0.63 -3.83 5.35
N LEU A 31 -1.54 -4.64 4.76
CA LEU A 31 -1.27 -5.38 3.53
C LEU A 31 -0.90 -4.45 2.37
N VAL A 32 -1.63 -3.34 2.20
CA VAL A 32 -1.33 -2.32 1.19
C VAL A 32 0.02 -1.65 1.44
N ALA A 33 0.32 -1.26 2.68
CA ALA A 33 1.57 -0.59 3.03
C ALA A 33 2.80 -1.49 2.86
N GLU A 34 2.67 -2.78 3.17
CA GLU A 34 3.73 -3.76 2.98
C GLU A 34 3.99 -4.02 1.50
N MET A 35 2.95 -4.23 0.69
CA MET A 35 3.11 -4.38 -0.76
C MET A 35 3.70 -3.13 -1.42
N THR A 36 3.27 -1.95 -0.97
CA THR A 36 3.86 -0.67 -1.42
C THR A 36 5.35 -0.63 -1.12
N SER A 37 5.76 -1.13 0.06
CA SER A 37 7.17 -1.19 0.44
C SER A 37 7.97 -2.09 -0.51
N CYS A 38 7.44 -3.26 -0.85
CA CYS A 38 8.06 -4.21 -1.78
C CYS A 38 8.19 -3.63 -3.19
N PHE A 39 7.13 -2.99 -3.70
CA PHE A 39 7.13 -2.39 -5.03
C PHE A 39 8.05 -1.17 -5.13
N THR A 40 8.11 -0.36 -4.07
CA THR A 40 9.02 0.79 -4.03
C THR A 40 10.46 0.31 -3.98
N ALA A 41 10.77 -0.70 -3.16
CA ALA A 41 12.11 -1.28 -3.09
C ALA A 41 12.54 -1.85 -4.45
N SER A 42 11.68 -2.59 -5.15
CA SER A 42 12.04 -3.15 -6.46
C SER A 42 12.30 -2.07 -7.52
N ARG A 43 11.66 -0.90 -7.42
CA ARG A 43 11.89 0.24 -8.32
C ARG A 43 13.18 1.02 -8.04
N LEU A 44 13.56 1.12 -6.76
CA LEU A 44 14.74 1.88 -6.35
C LEU A 44 16.05 1.11 -6.56
N VAL A 45 15.98 -0.21 -6.63
CA VAL A 45 17.16 -1.04 -6.77
C VAL A 45 17.53 -1.17 -8.25
N GLY A 46 18.60 -0.46 -8.64
CA GLY A 46 18.98 -0.21 -10.04
C GLY A 46 19.69 -1.36 -10.77
N ASP A 47 20.04 -2.45 -10.07
CA ASP A 47 20.65 -3.63 -10.68
C ASP A 47 20.14 -4.93 -10.03
N GLU A 48 20.06 -6.01 -10.81
CA GLU A 48 19.54 -7.32 -10.37
C GLU A 48 20.26 -7.87 -9.12
N GLN A 49 21.57 -7.61 -8.98
CA GLN A 49 22.38 -8.13 -7.88
C GLN A 49 21.99 -7.46 -6.56
N SER A 50 21.72 -6.16 -6.59
CA SER A 50 21.23 -5.40 -5.46
C SER A 50 19.81 -5.81 -5.08
N VAL A 51 18.96 -6.23 -6.04
CA VAL A 51 17.59 -6.72 -5.76
C VAL A 51 17.68 -8.03 -4.98
N ASP A 52 18.52 -8.96 -5.43
CA ASP A 52 18.72 -10.24 -4.77
C ASP A 52 19.24 -10.09 -3.33
N ASN A 53 20.12 -9.11 -3.09
CA ASN A 53 20.63 -8.83 -1.75
C ASN A 53 19.54 -8.24 -0.85
N TYR A 54 18.79 -7.25 -1.33
CA TYR A 54 17.66 -6.69 -0.59
C TYR A 54 16.60 -7.74 -0.27
N LEU A 55 16.23 -8.57 -1.25
CA LEU A 55 15.29 -9.65 -1.05
C LEU A 55 15.81 -10.67 -0.04
N LYS A 56 17.09 -11.07 -0.09
CA LYS A 56 17.66 -11.98 0.93
C LYS A 56 17.62 -11.41 2.34
N GLU A 57 17.95 -10.13 2.50
CA GLU A 57 18.01 -9.48 3.80
C GLU A 57 16.61 -9.23 4.40
N ASN A 58 15.61 -9.00 3.55
CA ASN A 58 14.26 -8.62 3.99
C ASN A 58 13.19 -9.70 3.76
N ALA A 59 13.52 -10.81 3.08
CA ALA A 59 12.57 -11.88 2.76
C ALA A 59 11.90 -12.46 4.00
N GLU A 60 12.61 -12.62 5.12
CA GLU A 60 11.99 -13.16 6.34
C GLU A 60 10.93 -12.23 6.92
N ASN A 61 11.15 -10.91 6.85
CA ASN A 61 10.19 -9.91 7.28
C ASN A 61 8.96 -9.96 6.35
N HIS A 62 9.17 -9.86 5.04
CA HIS A 62 8.09 -9.93 4.05
C HIS A 62 7.31 -11.26 4.11
N MET A 63 8.00 -12.39 4.27
CA MET A 63 7.39 -13.72 4.34
C MET A 63 6.54 -13.92 5.59
N ARG A 64 6.90 -13.30 6.74
CA ARG A 64 6.08 -13.38 7.96
C ARG A 64 4.72 -12.75 7.72
N TYR A 65 4.68 -11.57 7.10
CA TYR A 65 3.44 -10.88 6.79
C TYR A 65 2.63 -11.62 5.71
N VAL A 66 3.27 -12.05 4.61
CA VAL A 66 2.59 -12.85 3.57
C VAL A 66 2.01 -14.16 4.11
N LYS A 67 2.71 -14.84 5.03
CA LYS A 67 2.19 -16.06 5.67
C LYS A 67 0.98 -15.79 6.57
N SER A 68 0.99 -14.70 7.33
CA SER A 68 -0.16 -14.30 8.16
C SER A 68 -1.40 -14.02 7.32
N TRP A 69 -1.22 -13.53 6.08
CA TRP A 69 -2.32 -13.22 5.16
C TRP A 69 -2.70 -14.36 4.21
N ALA A 70 -1.83 -15.37 4.00
CA ALA A 70 -2.07 -16.44 3.03
C ALA A 70 -3.37 -17.21 3.27
N LYS A 71 -3.75 -17.41 4.54
CA LYS A 71 -5.01 -18.07 4.92
C LYS A 71 -6.22 -17.22 4.55
N GLU A 72 -6.11 -15.91 4.70
CA GLU A 72 -7.19 -14.93 4.48
C GLU A 72 -7.36 -14.60 2.99
N ILE A 73 -6.24 -14.45 2.27
CA ILE A 73 -6.20 -14.39 0.80
C ILE A 73 -6.87 -15.61 0.18
N LYS A 74 -6.67 -16.81 0.77
CA LYS A 74 -7.33 -18.04 0.27
C LYS A 74 -8.85 -18.00 0.44
N LYS A 75 -9.37 -17.29 1.45
CA LYS A 75 -10.82 -17.14 1.68
C LYS A 75 -11.43 -16.09 0.76
N ASN A 76 -10.71 -15.00 0.47
CA ASN A 76 -11.17 -13.94 -0.43
C ASN A 76 -10.06 -13.46 -1.38
N PRO A 77 -9.81 -14.14 -2.51
CA PRO A 77 -8.74 -13.76 -3.43
C PRO A 77 -8.88 -12.35 -4.00
N LYS A 78 -10.10 -11.80 -4.07
CA LYS A 78 -10.37 -10.45 -4.56
C LYS A 78 -9.70 -9.39 -3.69
N CYS A 79 -9.55 -9.64 -2.38
CA CYS A 79 -8.85 -8.72 -1.49
C CYS A 79 -7.37 -8.55 -1.84
N LEU A 80 -6.74 -9.61 -2.35
CA LEU A 80 -5.34 -9.54 -2.79
C LEU A 80 -5.20 -8.64 -4.02
N GLU A 81 -6.07 -8.83 -5.02
CA GLU A 81 -6.07 -8.01 -6.24
C GLU A 81 -6.25 -6.52 -5.91
N ASP A 82 -7.15 -6.24 -4.98
CA ASP A 82 -7.47 -4.90 -4.53
C ASP A 82 -6.31 -4.27 -3.73
N ALA A 83 -5.67 -5.04 -2.83
CA ALA A 83 -4.47 -4.60 -2.13
C ALA A 83 -3.32 -4.29 -3.11
N VAL A 84 -3.12 -5.14 -4.13
CA VAL A 84 -2.09 -4.95 -5.16
C VAL A 84 -2.36 -3.67 -5.97
N LYS A 85 -3.61 -3.41 -6.38
CA LYS A 85 -3.96 -2.18 -7.12
C LYS A 85 -3.70 -0.94 -6.28
N LEU A 86 -4.09 -0.95 -5.01
CA LEU A 86 -3.85 0.15 -4.08
C LEU A 86 -2.36 0.37 -3.83
N ALA A 87 -1.59 -0.71 -3.63
CA ALA A 87 -0.15 -0.64 -3.45
C ALA A 87 0.56 -0.10 -4.69
N GLN A 88 0.11 -0.47 -5.89
CA GLN A 88 0.64 0.06 -7.15
C GLN A 88 0.35 1.56 -7.28
N THR A 89 -0.87 1.99 -6.93
CA THR A 89 -1.27 3.40 -6.91
C THR A 89 -0.42 4.20 -5.91
N ALA A 90 -0.21 3.65 -4.71
CA ALA A 90 0.64 4.25 -3.68
C ALA A 90 2.10 4.35 -4.13
N THR A 91 2.63 3.32 -4.78
CA THR A 91 4.00 3.31 -5.30
C THR A 91 4.19 4.37 -6.39
N ASP A 92 3.27 4.45 -7.35
CA ASP A 92 3.32 5.52 -8.38
C ASP A 92 3.21 6.91 -7.75
N PHE A 93 2.45 7.06 -6.67
CA PHE A 93 2.32 8.34 -5.96
C PHE A 93 3.63 8.72 -5.25
N LEU A 94 4.32 7.76 -4.64
CA LEU A 94 5.64 7.98 -4.04
C LEU A 94 6.69 8.33 -5.11
N ASP A 95 6.67 7.65 -6.25
CA ASP A 95 7.58 7.96 -7.37
C ASP A 95 7.35 9.35 -7.92
N LEU A 96 6.10 9.79 -8.03
CA LEU A 96 5.77 11.17 -8.40
C LEU A 96 6.36 12.17 -7.40
N HIS A 97 6.18 11.93 -6.09
CA HIS A 97 6.75 12.77 -5.05
C HIS A 97 8.28 12.75 -5.03
N GLY A 98 8.89 11.62 -5.40
CA GLY A 98 10.34 11.46 -5.54
C GLY A 98 10.92 12.03 -6.83
N GLY A 99 10.09 12.48 -7.77
CA GLY A 99 10.52 12.99 -9.07
C GLY A 99 10.92 11.89 -10.08
N TYR A 100 10.60 10.63 -9.79
CA TYR A 100 10.79 9.49 -10.69
C TYR A 100 9.62 9.34 -11.69
N LEU A 101 8.49 9.99 -11.42
CA LEU A 101 7.38 10.13 -12.35
C LEU A 101 6.99 11.60 -12.50
N THR A 102 6.59 11.98 -13.72
CA THR A 102 5.87 13.23 -13.95
C THR A 102 4.38 13.08 -13.63
N LEU A 103 3.71 14.19 -13.34
CA LEU A 103 2.26 14.22 -13.11
C LEU A 103 1.46 13.64 -14.30
N SER A 104 1.93 13.89 -15.53
CA SER A 104 1.30 13.36 -16.74
C SER A 104 1.44 11.85 -16.84
N GLU A 105 2.61 11.30 -16.52
CA GLU A 105 2.85 9.85 -16.54
C GLU A 105 2.06 9.15 -15.45
N TYR A 106 2.00 9.72 -14.24
CA TYR A 106 1.15 9.22 -13.17
C TYR A 106 -0.31 9.10 -13.64
N ASN A 107 -0.89 10.19 -14.16
CA ASN A 107 -2.28 10.20 -14.61
C ASN A 107 -2.55 9.30 -15.82
N CYS A 108 -1.54 9.01 -16.63
CA CYS A 108 -1.64 8.03 -17.72
C CYS A 108 -1.73 6.59 -17.20
N ARG A 109 -0.99 6.28 -16.12
CA ARG A 109 -1.00 4.98 -15.44
C ARG A 109 -2.25 4.78 -14.58
N GLN A 110 -2.63 5.82 -13.83
CA GLN A 110 -3.70 5.82 -12.84
C GLN A 110 -4.95 6.54 -13.36
N LYS A 111 -5.54 6.03 -14.45
CA LYS A 111 -6.67 6.68 -15.15
C LYS A 111 -7.91 6.80 -14.27
N ASP A 112 -8.14 5.81 -13.41
CA ASP A 112 -9.30 5.76 -12.52
C ASP A 112 -9.10 6.64 -11.27
N ASN A 113 -7.85 6.98 -10.95
CA ASN A 113 -7.46 7.72 -9.75
C ASN A 113 -6.54 8.92 -10.11
N PRO A 114 -6.99 9.85 -10.95
CA PRO A 114 -6.15 10.96 -11.38
C PRO A 114 -5.96 11.99 -10.25
N ILE A 115 -4.78 12.57 -10.22
CA ILE A 115 -4.40 13.63 -9.27
C ILE A 115 -4.06 14.94 -9.99
N GLU A 116 -4.03 16.01 -9.22
CA GLU A 116 -3.63 17.35 -9.64
C GLU A 116 -2.72 18.01 -8.61
N LEU A 117 -1.96 19.00 -9.06
CA LEU A 117 -1.09 19.80 -8.21
C LEU A 117 -1.86 21.05 -7.77
N VAL A 118 -2.22 21.12 -6.49
CA VAL A 118 -2.93 22.26 -5.88
C VAL A 118 -2.11 22.76 -4.70
N ASN A 119 -1.77 24.06 -4.68
CA ASN A 119 -0.98 24.68 -3.61
C ASN A 119 0.30 23.89 -3.27
N ASN A 120 1.00 23.41 -4.30
CA ASN A 120 2.23 22.62 -4.19
C ASN A 120 2.05 21.21 -3.56
N ASN A 121 0.82 20.72 -3.48
CA ASN A 121 0.48 19.38 -3.01
C ASN A 121 -0.24 18.58 -4.10
N PHE A 122 0.09 17.29 -4.23
CA PHE A 122 -0.64 16.39 -5.11
C PHE A 122 -1.89 15.88 -4.40
N VAL A 123 -3.06 16.19 -4.98
CA VAL A 123 -4.37 15.85 -4.43
C VAL A 123 -5.21 15.09 -5.46
N MET A 124 -6.03 14.16 -5.00
CA MET A 124 -6.98 13.45 -5.85
C MET A 124 -8.01 14.42 -6.44
N LYS A 125 -8.25 14.36 -7.76
CA LYS A 125 -9.22 15.27 -8.43
C LYS A 125 -10.66 15.14 -7.89
N ASN A 126 -10.99 14.01 -7.26
CA ASN A 126 -12.29 13.72 -6.67
C ASN A 126 -12.24 13.61 -5.13
N ALA A 127 -11.29 14.31 -4.48
CA ALA A 127 -10.93 14.17 -3.06
C ALA A 127 -12.11 14.25 -2.06
N LEU A 128 -13.27 14.81 -2.44
CA LEU A 128 -14.42 15.03 -1.55
C LEU A 128 -15.58 14.03 -1.73
N GLN A 129 -15.52 13.08 -2.68
CA GLN A 129 -16.69 12.26 -3.02
C GLN A 129 -16.52 10.74 -2.88
N SER A 130 -15.32 10.21 -2.74
CA SER A 130 -15.15 8.77 -2.52
C SER A 130 -13.80 8.48 -1.92
N SER A 131 -13.78 7.97 -0.69
CA SER A 131 -12.66 7.11 -0.30
C SER A 131 -12.54 5.98 -1.31
N ILE A 132 -11.34 5.46 -1.55
CA ILE A 132 -11.23 4.20 -2.29
C ILE A 132 -11.81 3.11 -1.38
N VAL A 133 -13.12 2.85 -1.52
CA VAL A 133 -13.85 1.84 -0.75
C VAL A 133 -13.66 0.51 -1.44
N ILE A 134 -13.11 -0.44 -0.70
CA ILE A 134 -12.99 -1.82 -1.11
C ILE A 134 -13.91 -2.62 -0.21
N GLU A 135 -14.59 -3.64 -0.75
CA GLU A 135 -15.52 -4.45 0.03
C GLU A 135 -14.80 -4.99 1.29
N PRO A 136 -15.36 -4.75 2.49
CA PRO A 136 -14.71 -5.12 3.74
C PRO A 136 -14.45 -6.62 3.75
N ILE A 137 -13.25 -6.99 4.18
CA ILE A 137 -12.81 -8.38 4.27
C ILE A 137 -13.27 -8.88 5.62
N ASN A 138 -14.14 -9.89 5.69
CA ASN A 138 -14.49 -10.50 6.98
C ASN A 138 -13.28 -11.33 7.50
N ILE A 139 -12.40 -10.74 8.31
CA ILE A 139 -11.14 -11.33 8.77
C ILE A 139 -11.22 -11.56 10.28
N ASP A 140 -11.47 -12.81 10.66
CA ASP A 140 -11.28 -13.28 12.03
C ASP A 140 -9.77 -13.48 12.30
N MET A 141 -9.06 -12.39 12.62
CA MET A 141 -7.66 -12.43 13.01
C MET A 141 -7.53 -13.02 14.43
N GLN A 142 -6.75 -14.08 14.58
CA GLN A 142 -6.46 -14.67 15.89
C GLN A 142 -5.55 -13.74 16.70
N PRO A 143 -5.80 -13.54 18.02
CA PRO A 143 -5.10 -12.54 18.85
C PRO A 143 -3.57 -12.71 19.00
N GLU A 144 -2.99 -13.84 18.58
CA GLU A 144 -1.61 -14.18 18.94
C GLU A 144 -0.54 -13.56 18.02
N GLU A 145 -0.89 -13.11 16.82
CA GLU A 145 0.05 -12.42 15.90
C GLU A 145 0.11 -10.90 16.12
N GLN A 146 -0.79 -10.36 16.93
CA GLN A 146 -0.92 -8.95 17.28
C GLN A 146 0.26 -8.37 18.10
N SER A 147 1.09 -9.22 18.71
CA SER A 147 2.17 -8.77 19.63
C SER A 147 3.52 -8.49 18.96
N LYS A 148 3.66 -8.71 17.65
CA LYS A 148 4.92 -8.49 16.92
C LYS A 148 4.93 -7.24 16.01
N GLY A 149 3.91 -6.38 16.13
CA GLY A 149 4.01 -5.00 15.66
C GLY A 149 5.11 -4.30 16.46
N MET A 150 6.29 -4.19 15.85
CA MET A 150 7.46 -3.59 16.47
C MET A 150 7.12 -2.13 16.79
N ARG A 151 7.15 -1.78 18.08
CA ARG A 151 7.08 -0.38 18.52
C ARG A 151 8.21 0.38 17.81
N ILE A 152 7.83 1.42 17.09
CA ILE A 152 8.73 2.44 16.52
C ILE A 152 9.50 3.14 17.63
#